data_AF-A0A530AIC7-F1
#
_entry.id   AF-A0A530AIC7-F1
#
_cell.length_a   1.000
_cell.length_b   1.000
_cell.length_c   1.000
_cell.angle_alpha   90.00
_cell.angle_beta   90.00
_cell.angle_gamma   90.00
#
_symmetry.space_group_name_H-M   'P 1'
#
loop_
_entity.id
_entity.type
_entity.pdbx_description
1 polymer ?
#
loop_
_entity_poly.entity_id
_entity_poly.type
_entity_poly.pdbx_seq_one_letter_code
_entity_poly.pdbx_strand_id
1 'polypeptide(L)'
;YVAQGGDWGNAVSEQMALQEPPGLLGIHTNMAATVPADISKALAAGGPAPSGLSPDEKRAYDQLDDFNKNGLGYAIEMNNRPQTLYGIVDSPVGLAAWMLD
;
A
#
# COMPACT_ATOMS: atom_id res chain seq x y z
N TYR A 1 -25.78 -0.01 -0.71
CA TYR A 1 -24.74 -0.39 0.25
C TYR A 1 -23.58 0.57 0.14
N VAL A 2 -22.67 0.55 1.11
CA VAL A 2 -21.39 1.28 1.09
C VAL A 2 -20.26 0.26 1.17
N ALA A 3 -19.07 0.62 0.67
CA ALA A 3 -17.87 -0.19 0.83
C ALA A 3 -16.84 0.55 1.70
N GLN A 4 -16.13 -0.20 2.56
CA GLN A 4 -15.06 0.34 3.37
C GLN A 4 -13.88 -0.61 3.32
N GLY A 5 -12.66 -0.07 3.16
CA GLY A 5 -11.45 -0.88 3.24
C GLY A 5 -10.19 -0.06 3.49
N GLY A 6 -9.22 -0.70 4.14
CA GLY A 6 -7.81 -0.31 4.16
C GLY A 6 -6.98 -1.37 3.45
N ASP A 7 -5.68 -1.13 3.27
CA ASP A 7 -4.76 -2.05 2.57
C ASP A 7 -5.34 -2.54 1.22
N TRP A 8 -5.36 -3.84 0.92
CA TRP A 8 -6.01 -4.37 -0.29
C TRP A 8 -7.50 -4.06 -0.38
N GLY A 9 -8.18 -3.91 0.76
CA GLY A 9 -9.57 -3.46 0.82
C GLY A 9 -9.74 -2.03 0.30
N ASN A 10 -8.74 -1.15 0.47
CA ASN A 10 -8.76 0.17 -0.17
C ASN A 10 -8.73 0.02 -1.70
N ALA A 11 -7.77 -0.73 -2.23
CA ALA A 11 -7.61 -0.93 -3.67
C ALA A 11 -8.90 -1.50 -4.29
N VAL A 12 -9.52 -2.50 -3.65
CA VAL A 12 -10.81 -3.05 -4.10
C VAL A 12 -11.92 -2.00 -4.02
N SER A 13 -12.03 -1.25 -2.92
CA SER A 13 -13.08 -0.23 -2.76
C SER A 13 -12.95 0.89 -3.79
N GLU A 14 -11.74 1.36 -4.08
CA GLU A 14 -11.47 2.35 -5.14
C GLU A 14 -11.86 1.80 -6.52
N GLN A 15 -11.50 0.55 -6.83
CA GLN A 15 -11.91 -0.07 -8.09
C GLN A 15 -13.44 -0.25 -8.19
N MET A 16 -14.12 -0.57 -7.09
CA MET A 16 -15.58 -0.61 -7.06
C MET A 16 -16.19 0.77 -7.34
N ALA A 17 -15.63 1.86 -6.80
CA ALA A 17 -16.10 3.20 -7.11
C ALA A 17 -15.99 3.54 -8.61
N LEU A 18 -14.93 3.06 -9.27
CA LEU A 18 -14.75 3.25 -10.73
C LEU A 18 -15.67 2.37 -11.57
N GLN A 19 -16.01 1.16 -11.10
CA GLN A 19 -16.87 0.21 -11.82
C GLN A 19 -18.36 0.48 -11.62
N GLU A 20 -18.74 1.26 -10.61
CA GLU A 20 -20.12 1.65 -10.28
C GLU A 20 -21.10 0.45 -10.17
N PRO A 21 -20.77 -0.62 -9.41
CA PRO A 21 -21.65 -1.78 -9.31
C PRO A 21 -23.02 -1.38 -8.75
N PRO A 22 -24.13 -1.98 -9.24
CA PRO A 22 -25.47 -1.61 -8.83
C PRO A 22 -25.64 -1.62 -7.31
N GLY A 23 -26.17 -0.52 -6.78
CA GLY A 23 -26.45 -0.36 -5.35
C GLY A 23 -25.29 0.16 -4.51
N LEU A 24 -24.08 0.37 -5.06
CA LEU A 24 -23.02 1.07 -4.34
C LEU A 24 -23.34 2.57 -4.24
N LEU A 25 -23.38 3.10 -3.01
CA LEU A 25 -23.72 4.49 -2.73
C LEU A 25 -22.51 5.36 -2.36
N GLY A 26 -21.38 4.73 -2.03
CA GLY A 26 -20.17 5.43 -1.63
C GLY A 26 -19.11 4.49 -1.04
N ILE A 27 -17.88 5.01 -0.95
CA ILE A 27 -16.75 4.32 -0.36
C ILE A 27 -16.15 5.12 0.80
N HIS A 28 -15.55 4.42 1.74
CA HIS A 28 -14.73 5.01 2.80
C HIS A 28 -13.38 4.27 2.89
N THR A 29 -12.28 5.00 2.99
CA THR A 29 -10.96 4.41 3.17
C THR A 29 -10.23 5.05 4.33
N ASN A 30 -9.48 4.24 5.07
CA ASN A 30 -8.57 4.68 6.11
C ASN A 30 -7.09 4.54 5.69
N MET A 31 -6.84 4.16 4.44
CA MET A 31 -5.51 4.02 3.84
C MET A 31 -5.61 4.38 2.36
N ALA A 32 -5.89 5.65 2.07
CA ALA A 32 -5.96 6.14 0.70
C ALA A 32 -4.60 5.97 0.03
N ALA A 33 -4.53 5.14 -1.01
CA ALA A 33 -3.31 4.86 -1.76
C ALA A 33 -2.99 5.93 -2.82
N THR A 34 -3.38 7.18 -2.55
CA THR A 34 -3.25 8.31 -3.46
C THR A 34 -2.23 9.30 -2.92
N VAL A 35 -1.20 9.55 -3.72
CA VAL A 35 -0.19 10.59 -3.47
C VAL A 35 -0.18 11.58 -4.63
N PRO A 36 0.10 12.88 -4.39
CA PRO A 36 0.27 13.85 -5.47
C PRO A 36 1.31 13.39 -6.52
N ALA A 37 1.09 13.75 -7.79
CA ALA A 37 1.88 13.23 -8.90
C ALA A 37 3.37 13.61 -8.83
N ASP A 38 3.68 14.80 -8.32
CA ASP A 38 5.05 15.27 -8.05
C ASP A 38 5.71 14.50 -6.91
N ILE A 39 4.97 14.19 -5.85
CA ILE A 39 5.42 13.33 -4.74
C ILE A 39 5.73 11.91 -5.26
N SER A 40 4.82 11.32 -6.03
CA SER A 40 5.02 10.00 -6.64
C SER A 40 6.28 9.95 -7.53
N LYS A 41 6.48 10.96 -8.38
CA LYS A 41 7.68 11.06 -9.23
C LYS A 41 8.96 11.19 -8.41
N ALA A 42 8.95 12.00 -7.35
CA ALA A 42 10.11 12.16 -6.48
C ALA A 42 10.48 10.85 -5.78
N LEU A 43 9.50 10.16 -5.19
CA LEU A 43 9.69 8.85 -4.54
C LEU A 43 10.23 7.80 -5.51
N ALA A 44 9.65 7.70 -6.71
CA ALA A 44 10.07 6.73 -7.72
C ALA A 44 11.52 6.96 -8.20
N ALA A 45 11.98 8.21 -8.21
CA ALA A 45 13.36 8.55 -8.55
C ALA A 45 14.34 8.44 -7.37
N GLY A 46 13.87 8.11 -6.16
CA GLY A 46 14.65 8.19 -4.93
C GLY A 46 15.12 9.62 -4.61
N GLY A 47 14.39 10.62 -5.10
CA GLY A 47 14.71 12.03 -4.97
C GLY A 47 14.37 12.62 -3.60
N PRO A 48 14.81 13.85 -3.31
CA PRO A 48 14.42 14.55 -2.11
C PRO A 48 12.93 14.91 -2.13
N ALA A 49 12.36 15.14 -0.95
CA ALA A 49 11.02 15.69 -0.81
C ALA A 49 10.87 17.00 -1.63
N PRO A 50 9.77 17.18 -2.39
CA PRO A 50 9.48 18.44 -3.05
C PRO A 50 9.52 19.64 -2.09
N SER A 51 9.89 20.80 -2.61
CA SER A 51 9.87 22.04 -1.82
C SER A 51 8.43 22.48 -1.53
N GLY A 52 8.24 23.21 -0.44
CA GLY A 52 6.93 23.78 -0.08
C GLY A 52 6.01 22.86 0.72
N LEU A 53 6.42 21.63 1.00
CA LEU A 53 5.70 20.77 1.95
C LEU A 53 5.71 21.38 3.35
N SER A 54 4.56 21.36 4.01
CA SER A 54 4.47 21.62 5.44
C SER A 54 5.26 20.57 6.24
N PRO A 55 5.55 20.80 7.53
CA PRO A 55 6.23 19.81 8.36
C PRO A 55 5.53 18.45 8.39
N ASP A 56 4.20 18.42 8.41
CA ASP A 56 3.42 17.18 8.45
C ASP A 56 3.44 16.45 7.10
N GLU A 57 3.32 17.18 5.99
CA GLU A 57 3.43 16.58 4.65
C GLU A 57 4.85 16.06 4.38
N LYS A 58 5.88 16.78 4.85
CA LYS A 58 7.26 16.29 4.77
C LYS A 58 7.43 15.01 5.58
N ARG A 59 6.86 14.94 6.79
CA ARG A 59 6.87 13.70 7.59
C ARG A 59 6.18 12.55 6.85
N ALA A 60 5.02 12.80 6.23
CA ALA A 60 4.32 11.79 5.44
C ALA A 60 5.15 11.34 4.22
N TYR A 61 5.85 12.26 3.54
CA TYR A 61 6.79 11.93 2.48
C TYR A 61 7.91 11.02 3.00
N ASP A 62 8.56 11.40 4.10
CA ASP A 62 9.68 10.64 4.67
C ASP A 62 9.23 9.22 5.08
N GLN A 63 8.01 9.05 5.59
CA GLN A 63 7.43 7.73 5.91
C GLN A 63 7.21 6.87 4.65
N LEU A 64 6.69 7.47 3.57
CA LEU A 64 6.51 6.76 2.30
C LEU A 64 7.84 6.40 1.64
N ASP A 65 8.83 7.29 1.71
CA ASP A 65 10.18 7.06 1.18
C ASP A 65 10.87 5.89 1.89
N ASP A 66 10.81 5.87 3.23
CA ASP A 66 11.35 4.77 4.03
C ASP A 66 10.62 3.45 3.73
N PHE A 67 9.28 3.45 3.72
CA PHE A 67 8.49 2.26 3.43
C PHE A 67 8.78 1.70 2.03
N ASN A 68 8.89 2.56 1.01
CA ASN A 68 9.19 2.11 -0.37
C ASN A 68 10.59 1.50 -0.49
N LYS A 69 11.56 1.98 0.30
CA LYS A 69 12.95 1.48 0.28
C LYS A 69 13.11 0.20 1.10
N ASN A 70 12.43 0.12 2.24
CA ASN A 70 12.75 -0.86 3.28
C ASN A 70 11.57 -1.79 3.64
N GLY A 71 10.32 -1.37 3.45
CA GLY A 71 9.12 -2.09 3.90
C GLY A 71 8.45 -2.99 2.87
N LEU A 72 8.84 -2.92 1.59
CA LEU A 72 8.18 -3.65 0.51
C LEU A 72 8.69 -5.09 0.29
N GLY A 73 9.65 -5.57 1.08
CA GLY A 73 10.27 -6.89 0.87
C GLY A 73 9.26 -8.04 0.77
N TYR A 74 8.30 -8.11 1.70
CA TYR A 74 7.25 -9.13 1.69
C TYR A 74 6.39 -9.07 0.41
N ALA A 75 5.97 -7.86 0.02
CA ALA A 75 5.11 -7.63 -1.13
C ALA A 75 5.82 -7.95 -2.45
N ILE A 76 7.12 -7.64 -2.55
CA ILE A 76 7.94 -7.95 -3.73
C ILE A 76 8.06 -9.47 -3.91
N GLU A 77 8.31 -10.22 -2.84
CA GLU A 77 8.38 -11.69 -2.91
C GLU A 77 7.01 -12.30 -3.28
N MET A 78 5.93 -11.83 -2.66
CA MET A 78 4.57 -12.25 -2.99
C MET A 78 4.18 -11.94 -4.44
N ASN A 79 4.61 -10.81 -4.99
CA ASN A 79 4.33 -10.42 -6.37
C ASN A 79 5.15 -11.25 -7.37
N ASN A 80 6.46 -11.36 -7.14
CA ASN A 80 7.36 -11.94 -8.12
C ASN A 80 7.46 -13.47 -8.05
N ARG A 81 7.32 -14.06 -6.85
CA ARG A 81 7.59 -15.48 -6.58
C ARG A 81 6.55 -16.10 -5.62
N PRO A 82 5.24 -15.91 -5.82
CA PRO A 82 4.21 -16.38 -4.88
C PRO A 82 4.28 -17.89 -4.60
N GLN A 83 4.59 -18.70 -5.62
CA GLN A 83 4.72 -20.15 -5.49
C GLN A 83 5.96 -20.58 -4.69
N THR A 84 7.01 -19.75 -4.63
CA THR A 84 8.23 -20.05 -3.83
C THR A 84 7.97 -19.93 -2.33
N LEU A 85 6.96 -19.15 -1.92
CA LEU A 85 6.55 -18.97 -0.53
C LEU A 85 5.91 -20.21 0.12
N TYR A 86 5.98 -21.40 -0.47
CA TYR A 86 5.46 -22.64 0.11
C TYR A 86 5.98 -22.94 1.52
N GLY A 87 7.15 -22.41 1.89
CA GLY A 87 7.68 -22.50 3.25
C GLY A 87 6.73 -21.95 4.33
N ILE A 88 5.87 -20.97 4.02
CA ILE A 88 4.87 -20.44 4.97
C ILE A 88 3.66 -21.37 5.13
N VAL A 89 3.45 -22.32 4.21
CA VAL A 89 2.40 -23.35 4.35
C VAL A 89 2.93 -24.57 5.08
N ASP A 90 4.20 -24.93 4.83
CA ASP A 90 4.83 -26.13 5.39
C ASP A 90 5.24 -25.95 6.88
N SER A 91 5.54 -24.71 7.29
CA SER A 91 6.01 -24.40 8.66
C SER A 91 5.10 -23.39 9.37
N PRO A 92 4.43 -23.76 10.48
CA PRO A 92 3.65 -22.81 11.27
C PRO A 92 4.52 -21.73 11.95
N VAL A 93 5.79 -22.04 12.24
CA VAL A 93 6.76 -21.04 12.73
C VAL A 93 7.14 -20.08 11.60
N GLY A 94 7.30 -20.59 10.38
CA GLY A 94 7.54 -19.76 9.18
C GLY A 94 6.36 -18.84 8.88
N LEU A 95 5.13 -19.36 8.94
CA LEU A 95 3.92 -18.56 8.81
C LEU A 95 3.83 -17.46 9.88
N ALA A 96 4.04 -17.83 11.14
CA ALA A 96 3.97 -16.88 12.25
C ALA A 96 5.04 -15.78 12.10
N ALA A 97 6.27 -16.15 11.74
CA ALA A 97 7.33 -15.18 11.48
C ALA A 97 6.97 -14.24 10.32
N TRP A 98 6.46 -14.79 9.21
CA TRP A 98 6.07 -13.99 8.04
C TRP A 98 4.92 -13.01 8.32
N MET A 99 3.98 -13.39 9.19
CA MET A 99 2.81 -12.56 9.51
C MET A 99 3.06 -11.55 10.65
N LEU A 100 4.09 -11.75 11.47
CA LEU A 100 4.42 -10.90 12.62
C LEU A 100 5.47 -9.83 12.31
N ASP A 101 6.30 -10.07 11.29
CA ASP A 101 7.27 -9.09 10.75
C ASP A 101 6.57 -7.97 9.98
#